data_AF-A0A968TJF3-F1
#
_entry.id   AF-A0A968TJF3-F1
#
_cell.length_a   1.000
_cell.length_b   1.000
_cell.length_c   1.000
_cell.angle_alpha   90.00
_cell.angle_beta   90.00
_cell.angle_gamma   90.00
#
_symmetry.space_group_name_H-M   'P 1'
#
loop_
_entity.id
_entity.type
_entity.pdbx_description
1 polymer ?
#
loop_
_entity_poly.entity_id
_entity_poly.type
_entity_poly.pdbx_seq_one_letter_code
_entity_poly.pdbx_strand_id
1 'polypeptide(L)' 'MNPPTISEGYAPPLAPLKDRDLKALTALFDRDDSEEIDAEVSSKLRLMVPEPVWEEDPYEFLREYLK' A
#
# COMPACT_ATOMS: atom_id res chain seq x y z
N MET A 1 -38.06 -3.20 -18.83
CA MET A 1 -37.50 -3.21 -17.46
C MET A 1 -36.04 -2.84 -17.61
N ASN A 2 -35.64 -1.63 -17.23
CA ASN A 2 -34.24 -1.20 -17.34
C ASN A 2 -33.50 -1.66 -16.07
N PRO A 3 -32.27 -2.22 -16.18
CA PRO A 3 -31.50 -2.61 -15.00
C PRO A 3 -31.10 -1.36 -14.20
N PRO A 4 -30.99 -1.46 -12.86
CA PRO A 4 -30.50 -0.36 -12.05
C PRO A 4 -29.05 -0.09 -12.42
N THR A 5 -28.78 1.13 -12.87
CA THR A 5 -27.43 1.67 -13.00
C THR A 5 -26.82 1.65 -11.61
N ILE A 6 -25.93 0.69 -11.34
CA ILE A 6 -25.01 0.77 -10.21
C ILE A 6 -24.12 1.98 -10.55
N SER A 7 -24.49 3.12 -10.01
CA SER A 7 -23.59 4.24 -9.81
C SER A 7 -22.42 3.68 -9.02
N GLU A 8 -21.36 3.31 -9.72
CA GLU A 8 -20.04 3.01 -9.13
C GLU A 8 -19.59 4.29 -8.44
N GLY A 9 -20.05 4.47 -7.20
CA GLY A 9 -19.66 5.55 -6.33
C GLY A 9 -18.23 5.33 -5.90
N TYR A 10 -17.29 5.65 -6.80
CA TYR A 10 -15.95 6.03 -6.39
C TYR A 10 -16.13 7.11 -5.33
N ALA A 11 -15.63 6.84 -4.12
CA ALA A 11 -15.63 7.85 -3.06
C ALA A 11 -15.02 9.14 -3.66
N PRO A 12 -15.68 10.31 -3.54
CA PRO A 12 -15.14 11.53 -4.11
C PRO A 12 -13.71 11.69 -3.57
N PRO A 13 -12.68 11.81 -4.44
CA PRO A 13 -11.26 11.77 -4.03
C PRO A 13 -10.83 12.93 -3.13
N LEU A 14 -11.78 13.76 -2.68
CA LEU A 14 -11.59 15.00 -1.94
C LEU A 14 -12.61 15.19 -0.80
N ALA A 15 -13.41 14.16 -0.46
CA ALA A 15 -14.26 14.26 0.72
C ALA A 15 -13.37 14.37 1.97
N PRO A 16 -13.52 15.41 2.81
CA PRO A 16 -12.75 15.50 4.05
C PRO A 16 -12.96 14.23 4.87
N LEU A 17 -11.87 13.64 5.36
CA LEU A 17 -11.94 12.52 6.27
C LEU A 17 -12.79 12.93 7.47
N LYS A 18 -13.84 12.18 7.77
CA LYS A 18 -14.64 12.44 8.96
C LYS A 18 -13.80 12.06 10.18
N ASP A 19 -14.10 12.66 11.34
CA ASP A 19 -13.36 12.37 12.58
C ASP A 19 -13.28 10.87 12.90
N ARG A 20 -14.33 10.12 12.56
CA ARG A 20 -14.36 8.64 12.66
C ARG A 20 -13.28 7.99 11.79
N ASP A 21 -13.15 8.42 10.54
CA ASP A 21 -12.22 7.85 9.58
C ASP A 21 -10.79 8.21 9.97
N LEU A 22 -10.56 9.46 10.43
CA LEU A 22 -9.26 9.88 10.97
C LEU A 22 -8.88 9.06 12.20
N LYS A 23 -9.80 8.85 13.16
CA LYS A 23 -9.55 8.02 14.34
C LYS A 23 -9.22 6.57 13.98
N ALA A 24 -9.92 6.01 12.99
CA ALA A 24 -9.63 4.65 12.51
C ALA A 24 -8.26 4.56 11.84
N LEU A 25 -7.88 5.56 11.04
CA LEU A 25 -6.55 5.65 10.43
C LEU A 25 -5.47 5.82 11.51
N THR A 26 -5.67 6.70 12.49
CA THR A 26 -4.74 6.86 13.61
C THR A 26 -4.56 5.53 14.32
N ALA A 27 -5.63 4.83 14.69
CA ALA A 27 -5.51 3.52 15.35
C ALA A 27 -4.85 2.45 14.46
N LEU A 28 -4.98 2.54 13.14
CA LEU A 28 -4.31 1.63 12.21
C LEU A 28 -2.80 1.87 12.13
N PHE A 29 -2.37 3.13 12.25
CA PHE A 29 -0.97 3.54 12.16
C PHE A 29 -0.28 3.69 13.54
N ASP A 30 -1.03 3.70 14.63
CA ASP A 30 -0.55 3.68 16.03
C ASP A 30 -0.23 2.23 16.46
N ARG A 31 0.58 1.56 15.64
CA ARG A 31 1.01 0.18 15.87
C ARG A 31 2.37 0.16 16.57
N ASP A 32 2.34 -0.23 17.85
CA ASP A 32 3.55 -0.39 18.68
C ASP A 32 4.46 -1.54 18.23
N ASP A 33 3.94 -2.48 17.43
CA ASP A 33 4.66 -3.69 17.00
C ASP A 33 5.42 -3.51 15.67
N SER A 34 5.49 -2.29 15.14
CA SER A 34 6.13 -2.00 13.86
C SER A 34 7.61 -2.41 13.83
N GLU A 35 8.33 -2.23 14.94
CA GLU A 35 9.74 -2.63 15.06
C GLU A 35 9.92 -4.16 15.09
N GLU A 36 9.00 -4.89 15.73
CA GLU A 36 9.02 -6.35 15.79
C GLU A 36 8.77 -6.95 14.40
N ILE A 37 7.80 -6.41 13.67
CA ILE A 37 7.50 -6.80 12.29
C ILE A 37 8.71 -6.53 11.38
N ASP A 38 9.32 -5.35 11.49
CA ASP A 38 10.51 -5.01 10.69
C ASP A 38 11.67 -5.98 10.96
N ALA A 39 11.91 -6.31 12.23
CA ALA A 39 12.92 -7.28 12.63
C ALA A 39 12.62 -8.70 12.09
N GLU A 40 11.36 -9.13 12.16
CA GLU A 40 10.94 -10.44 11.63
C GLU A 40 11.10 -10.49 10.11
N VAL A 41 10.57 -9.50 9.39
CA VAL A 41 10.67 -9.41 7.92
C VAL A 41 12.15 -9.40 7.52
N SER A 42 12.97 -8.55 8.14
CA SER A 42 14.41 -8.48 7.89
C SER A 42 15.10 -9.82 8.13
N SER A 43 14.73 -10.54 9.19
CA SER A 43 15.26 -11.87 9.47
C SER A 43 14.93 -12.86 8.34
N LYS A 44 13.69 -12.85 7.85
CA LYS A 44 13.27 -13.75 6.75
C LYS A 44 13.93 -13.39 5.43
N LEU A 45 14.04 -12.11 5.09
CA LEU A 45 14.68 -11.67 3.85
C LEU A 45 16.14 -12.09 3.77
N ARG A 46 16.89 -12.05 4.89
CA ARG A 46 18.28 -12.52 4.97
C ARG A 46 18.45 -14.02 4.73
N LEU A 47 17.37 -14.79 4.85
CA LEU A 47 17.39 -16.24 4.59
C LEU A 47 17.06 -16.58 3.12
N MET A 48 16.70 -15.60 2.30
CA MET A 48 16.41 -15.82 0.89
C MET A 48 17.72 -15.99 0.09
N VAL A 49 17.77 -17.04 -0.72
CA VAL A 49 18.90 -17.33 -1.62
C VAL A 49 18.37 -17.64 -3.02
N PRO A 50 18.82 -16.92 -4.08
CA PRO A 50 19.78 -15.82 -4.02
C PRO A 50 19.22 -14.60 -3.29
N GLU A 51 20.11 -13.73 -2.83
CA GLU A 51 19.72 -12.45 -2.23
C GLU A 51 18.86 -11.66 -3.23
N PRO A 52 17.68 -11.17 -2.83
CA PRO A 52 16.86 -10.37 -3.72
C PRO A 52 17.58 -9.05 -4.05
N VAL A 53 17.49 -8.62 -5.30
CA VAL A 53 18.06 -7.35 -5.74
C VAL A 53 17.09 -6.24 -5.36
N TRP A 54 17.46 -5.43 -4.37
CA TRP A 54 16.61 -4.34 -3.85
C TRP A 54 17.00 -2.97 -4.37
N GLU A 55 18.27 -2.78 -4.77
CA GLU A 55 18.78 -1.47 -5.21
C GLU A 55 18.45 -1.14 -6.67
N GLU A 56 18.07 -2.13 -7.48
CA GLU A 56 17.68 -1.90 -8.89
C GLU A 56 16.19 -1.58 -8.97
N ASP A 57 15.83 -0.45 -9.59
CA ASP A 57 14.45 -0.15 -9.93
C ASP A 57 13.98 -1.17 -10.98
N PRO A 58 13.10 -2.14 -10.64
CA PRO A 58 12.71 -3.19 -11.57
C PRO A 58 11.94 -2.63 -12.77
N TYR A 59 11.54 -1.36 -12.72
CA TYR A 59 10.81 -0.64 -13.76
C TYR A 59 11.69 0.36 -14.51
N GLU A 60 13.01 0.40 -14.29
CA GLU A 60 13.90 1.30 -15.01
C GLU A 60 13.73 1.17 -16.54
N PHE A 61 13.53 -0.06 -17.03
CA PHE A 61 13.23 -0.35 -18.44
C PHE A 61 11.96 0.35 -18.96
N LEU A 62 10.94 0.59 -18.12
CA LEU A 62 9.69 1.24 -18.54
C LEU A 62 9.88 2.69 -18.94
N ARG A 63 10.96 3.34 -18.48
CA ARG A 63 11.30 4.72 -18.88
C ARG A 63 11.53 4.85 -20.39
N GLU A 64 11.94 3.77 -21.05
CA GLU A 64 12.14 3.76 -22.50
C GLU A 64 10.81 3.72 -23.28
N TYR A 65 9.74 3.21 -22.67
CA TYR A 65 8.43 2.99 -23.28
C TYR A 65 7.39 4.08 -22.96
N LEU A 66 7.55 4.81 -21.86
CA LEU A 66 6.60 5.83 -21.38
C LEU A 66 6.87 7.25 -21.95
N LYS A 67 7.49 7.35 -23.13
CA LYS A 67 7.69 8.63 -23.82
C LYS A 67 6.41 9.20 -24.41
#